data_AF-A0A9P6QMG5-F1
#
_entry.id   AF-A0A9P6QMG5-F1
#
_cell.length_a   1.000
_cell.length_b   1.000
_cell.length_c   1.000
_cell.angle_alpha   90.00
_cell.angle_beta   90.00
_cell.angle_gamma   90.00
#
_symmetry.space_group_name_H-M   'P 1'
#
loop_
_entity.id
_entity.type
_entity.pdbx_description
1 polymer ?
#
loop_
_entity_poly.entity_id
_entity_poly.type
_entity_poly.pdbx_seq_one_letter_code
_entity_poly.pdbx_strand_id
1 'polypeptide(L)'
;SLPRRELIRQLRYFDDIPPTLGIDFKDNNVAYAIAGEAASHIAGTSYEQLVLDKVIRPLGLKNTGFTQSNMKRHSDNYALSYMAYSFEAAQRGEFRIFPLNEKPYMALAAAEGIYTNVLDLARWGKAIMDLGAVDGKQVLNRMSVEETLKSRTFEWNENPESRWKEFDPIFLMDLGGCRTLTMANDSGSDIGYGSDVTMFPELDLVIAMLSNTSDIGHFSNFLPYSIATPFFDIPGMRNNRDSAGEDKWIAVSAIPKAEETYAAVELIAGGIFSALDDNEERTPLTFKDDLGAYVGEYTHPFWGRFEISLVEGKEEKGGEGEQGDREISSSKSDQEVGQEEWKEPVLRFRYNEYTSTLEHYDHNTFIAIFDDVLFKMRVLMSFLPDVETLKEQPDSKEFPIENLAIQDLPGAMGISEALFYKTKKI
;
A
#
# COMPACT_ATOMS: atom_id res chain seq x y z
N SER A 1 -15.19 -5.87 -4.07
CA SER A 1 -14.13 -5.32 -4.94
C SER A 1 -14.61 -5.30 -6.38
N LEU A 2 -14.19 -4.30 -7.15
CA LEU A 2 -14.43 -4.24 -8.60
C LEU A 2 -13.71 -5.41 -9.30
N PRO A 3 -14.28 -6.00 -10.37
CA PRO A 3 -13.56 -6.96 -11.21
C PRO A 3 -12.35 -6.31 -11.89
N ARG A 4 -11.27 -7.08 -12.14
CA ARG A 4 -10.04 -6.60 -12.81
C ARG A 4 -10.31 -5.81 -14.09
N ARG A 5 -11.18 -6.34 -14.95
CA ARG A 5 -11.56 -5.67 -16.20
C ARG A 5 -12.26 -4.33 -15.99
N GLU A 6 -13.01 -4.18 -14.90
CA GLU A 6 -13.65 -2.92 -14.58
C GLU A 6 -12.65 -1.90 -14.03
N LEU A 7 -11.72 -2.32 -13.17
CA LEU A 7 -10.57 -1.49 -12.76
C LEU A 7 -9.82 -0.96 -13.99
N ILE A 8 -9.47 -1.83 -14.94
CA ILE A 8 -8.77 -1.45 -16.18
C ILE A 8 -9.60 -0.45 -16.99
N ARG A 9 -10.91 -0.65 -17.09
CA ARG A 9 -11.81 0.27 -17.82
C ARG A 9 -11.88 1.65 -17.18
N GLN A 10 -11.72 1.75 -15.88
CA GLN A 10 -11.76 3.02 -15.17
C GLN A 10 -10.51 3.88 -15.42
N LEU A 11 -9.42 3.31 -15.93
CA LEU A 11 -8.24 4.08 -16.35
C LEU A 11 -8.53 5.16 -17.40
N ARG A 12 -9.66 5.06 -18.12
CA ARG A 12 -10.13 6.10 -19.05
C ARG A 12 -10.41 7.45 -18.40
N TYR A 13 -10.49 7.49 -17.08
CA TYR A 13 -10.76 8.69 -16.29
C TYR A 13 -9.50 9.31 -15.68
N PHE A 14 -8.31 8.75 -15.92
CA PHE A 14 -7.05 9.36 -15.52
C PHE A 14 -6.52 10.24 -16.65
N ASP A 15 -6.38 11.53 -16.36
CA ASP A 15 -5.89 12.53 -17.31
C ASP A 15 -4.35 12.50 -17.44
N ASP A 16 -3.64 11.93 -16.46
CA ASP A 16 -2.17 11.92 -16.38
C ASP A 16 -1.50 10.66 -16.96
N ILE A 17 -2.21 9.87 -17.77
CA ILE A 17 -1.59 8.75 -18.47
C ILE A 17 -0.84 9.30 -19.70
N PRO A 18 0.50 9.13 -19.79
CA PRO A 18 1.25 9.61 -20.93
C PRO A 18 0.69 9.00 -22.23
N PRO A 19 0.51 9.81 -23.30
CA PRO A 19 -0.08 9.33 -24.56
C PRO A 19 0.83 8.37 -25.32
N THR A 20 2.10 8.28 -24.94
CA THR A 20 3.12 7.43 -25.55
C THR A 20 3.89 6.68 -24.47
N LEU A 21 4.35 5.48 -24.80
CA LEU A 21 5.32 4.75 -23.97
C LEU A 21 6.59 5.59 -23.82
N GLY A 22 6.91 5.93 -22.58
CA GLY A 22 8.15 6.62 -22.22
C GLY A 22 9.36 5.69 -22.36
N ILE A 23 10.55 6.29 -22.31
CA ILE A 23 11.81 5.54 -22.19
C ILE A 23 12.13 5.20 -20.74
N ASP A 24 11.56 5.91 -19.78
CA ASP A 24 11.81 5.71 -18.35
C ASP A 24 10.96 4.56 -17.81
N PHE A 25 11.55 3.77 -16.91
CA PHE A 25 10.82 2.78 -16.15
C PHE A 25 9.85 3.46 -15.18
N LYS A 26 8.65 2.89 -15.05
CA LYS A 26 7.65 3.29 -14.06
C LYS A 26 6.98 2.04 -13.52
N ASP A 27 7.22 1.73 -12.25
CA ASP A 27 6.52 0.63 -11.60
C ASP A 27 5.02 0.96 -11.47
N ASN A 28 4.17 -0.03 -11.78
CA ASN A 28 2.73 0.18 -11.86
C ASN A 28 1.94 -1.13 -11.70
N ASN A 29 1.34 -1.32 -10.52
CA ASN A 29 0.50 -2.47 -10.21
C ASN A 29 -0.68 -2.65 -11.17
N VAL A 30 -1.24 -1.56 -11.71
CA VAL A 30 -2.33 -1.65 -12.68
C VAL A 30 -1.83 -2.14 -14.05
N ALA A 31 -0.59 -1.81 -14.45
CA ALA A 31 0.02 -2.35 -15.67
C ALA A 31 0.20 -3.88 -15.57
N TYR A 32 0.64 -4.39 -14.42
CA TYR A 32 0.69 -5.83 -14.17
C TYR A 32 -0.71 -6.47 -14.17
N ALA A 33 -1.72 -5.79 -13.63
CA ALA A 33 -3.12 -6.24 -13.74
C ALA A 33 -3.59 -6.31 -15.20
N ILE A 34 -3.22 -5.35 -16.05
CA ILE A 34 -3.52 -5.39 -17.50
C ILE A 34 -2.83 -6.60 -18.15
N ALA A 35 -1.56 -6.85 -17.85
CA ALA A 35 -0.82 -8.00 -18.39
C ALA A 35 -1.47 -9.33 -17.98
N GLY A 36 -1.85 -9.47 -16.71
CA GLY A 36 -2.55 -10.64 -16.19
C GLY A 36 -3.92 -10.85 -16.83
N GLU A 37 -4.70 -9.78 -17.03
CA GLU A 37 -5.99 -9.84 -17.74
C GLU A 37 -5.81 -10.26 -19.21
N ALA A 38 -4.83 -9.68 -19.91
CA ALA A 38 -4.56 -10.00 -21.32
C ALA A 38 -4.17 -11.49 -21.50
N ALA A 39 -3.25 -11.98 -20.66
CA ALA A 39 -2.79 -13.37 -20.72
C ALA A 39 -3.93 -14.36 -20.40
N SER A 40 -4.70 -14.08 -19.35
CA SER A 40 -5.81 -14.94 -18.91
C SER A 40 -7.00 -14.94 -19.87
N HIS A 41 -7.30 -13.78 -20.49
CA HIS A 41 -8.31 -13.67 -21.54
C HIS A 41 -7.98 -14.56 -22.75
N ILE A 42 -6.72 -14.54 -23.23
CA ILE A 42 -6.28 -15.40 -24.34
C ILE A 42 -6.35 -16.88 -23.95
N ALA A 43 -6.00 -17.21 -22.70
CA ALA A 43 -6.04 -18.57 -22.18
C ALA A 43 -7.46 -19.09 -21.87
N GLY A 44 -8.48 -18.23 -21.88
CA GLY A 44 -9.86 -18.60 -21.58
C GLY A 44 -10.09 -19.03 -20.13
N THR A 45 -9.28 -18.54 -19.19
CA THR A 45 -9.34 -18.87 -17.76
C THR A 45 -9.11 -17.60 -16.91
N SER A 46 -9.21 -17.70 -15.58
CA SER A 46 -8.78 -16.62 -14.68
C SER A 46 -7.25 -16.54 -14.60
N TYR A 47 -6.68 -15.37 -14.34
CA TYR A 47 -5.24 -15.19 -14.12
C TYR A 47 -4.67 -16.16 -13.07
N GLU A 48 -5.36 -16.30 -11.94
CA GLU A 48 -4.95 -17.13 -10.82
C GLU A 48 -4.83 -18.58 -11.26
N GLN A 49 -5.85 -19.08 -11.94
CA GLN A 49 -5.86 -20.43 -12.51
C GLN A 49 -4.79 -20.62 -13.59
N LEU A 50 -4.56 -19.61 -14.44
CA LEU A 50 -3.49 -19.65 -15.46
C LEU A 50 -2.11 -19.84 -14.80
N VAL A 51 -1.79 -19.04 -13.79
CA VAL A 51 -0.52 -19.12 -13.05
C VAL A 51 -0.42 -20.45 -12.30
N LEU A 52 -1.51 -20.90 -11.68
CA LEU A 52 -1.55 -22.22 -11.02
C LEU A 52 -1.27 -23.37 -11.98
N ASP A 53 -1.88 -23.35 -13.18
CA ASP A 53 -1.76 -24.40 -14.20
C ASP A 53 -0.42 -24.39 -14.92
N LYS A 54 0.12 -23.20 -15.21
CA LYS A 54 1.26 -23.03 -16.13
C LYS A 54 2.58 -22.73 -15.44
N VAL A 55 2.57 -22.31 -14.18
CA VAL A 55 3.78 -21.93 -13.43
C VAL A 55 3.89 -22.72 -12.12
N ILE A 56 2.98 -22.51 -11.18
CA ILE A 56 3.08 -23.05 -9.80
C ILE A 56 3.12 -24.58 -9.81
N ARG A 57 2.14 -25.25 -10.43
CA ARG A 57 2.08 -26.71 -10.45
C ARG A 57 3.20 -27.37 -11.27
N PRO A 58 3.54 -26.90 -12.49
CA PRO A 58 4.67 -27.45 -13.25
C PRO A 58 6.02 -27.33 -12.55
N LEU A 59 6.25 -26.24 -11.80
CA LEU A 59 7.46 -26.05 -11.00
C LEU A 59 7.42 -26.86 -9.69
N GLY A 60 6.25 -27.29 -9.23
CA GLY A 60 6.08 -28.04 -8.00
C GLY A 60 6.16 -27.16 -6.75
N LEU A 61 5.73 -25.90 -6.85
CA LEU A 61 5.69 -24.95 -5.73
C LEU A 61 4.50 -25.26 -4.83
N LYS A 62 4.73 -25.94 -3.70
CA LYS A 62 3.63 -26.61 -2.95
C LYS A 62 2.89 -25.68 -2.00
N ASN A 63 3.54 -24.61 -1.57
CA ASN A 63 3.05 -23.64 -0.59
C ASN A 63 2.90 -22.25 -1.23
N THR A 64 2.79 -22.20 -2.56
CA THR A 64 2.56 -20.99 -3.34
C THR A 64 1.14 -20.99 -3.88
N GLY A 65 0.45 -19.87 -3.74
CA GLY A 65 -0.92 -19.72 -4.22
C GLY A 65 -1.38 -18.28 -4.15
N PHE A 66 -2.70 -18.07 -4.24
CA PHE A 66 -3.29 -16.73 -4.19
C PHE A 66 -4.12 -16.53 -2.93
N THR A 67 -4.07 -15.34 -2.34
CA THR A 67 -4.82 -14.91 -1.15
C THR A 67 -4.39 -15.54 0.19
N GLN A 68 -4.38 -14.72 1.23
CA GLN A 68 -4.11 -15.16 2.60
C GLN A 68 -5.20 -16.12 3.13
N SER A 69 -6.45 -15.96 2.66
CA SER A 69 -7.55 -16.88 2.94
C SER A 69 -7.29 -18.31 2.45
N ASN A 70 -6.71 -18.50 1.25
CA ASN A 70 -6.31 -19.83 0.78
C ASN A 70 -5.10 -20.36 1.56
N MET A 71 -4.13 -19.51 1.86
CA MET A 71 -2.96 -19.89 2.67
C MET A 71 -3.38 -20.49 4.01
N LYS A 72 -4.25 -19.80 4.75
CA LYS A 72 -4.82 -20.27 6.04
C LYS A 72 -5.60 -21.58 5.92
N ARG A 73 -6.26 -21.82 4.78
CA ARG A 73 -6.94 -23.11 4.52
C ARG A 73 -5.97 -24.23 4.16
N HIS A 74 -4.81 -23.89 3.61
CA HIS A 74 -3.82 -24.86 3.13
C HIS A 74 -2.90 -25.35 4.27
N SER A 75 -2.56 -24.48 5.22
CA SER A 75 -1.62 -24.76 6.31
C SER A 75 -1.98 -23.95 7.55
N ASP A 76 -1.77 -24.52 8.74
CA ASP A 76 -1.81 -23.79 10.02
C ASP A 76 -0.45 -23.13 10.36
N ASN A 77 0.60 -23.41 9.58
CA ASN A 77 1.91 -22.80 9.71
C ASN A 77 2.06 -21.66 8.69
N TYR A 78 1.68 -20.45 9.12
CA TYR A 78 1.83 -19.21 8.37
C TYR A 78 2.28 -18.08 9.30
N ALA A 79 2.95 -17.06 8.74
CA ALA A 79 3.32 -15.87 9.48
C ALA A 79 2.14 -14.88 9.54
N LEU A 80 2.04 -14.17 10.65
CA LEU A 80 1.24 -12.94 10.76
C LEU A 80 2.19 -11.75 10.64
N SER A 81 1.71 -10.65 10.08
CA SER A 81 2.47 -9.42 9.94
C SER A 81 2.47 -8.60 11.23
N TYR A 82 3.57 -7.89 11.44
CA TYR A 82 3.84 -7.06 12.60
C TYR A 82 4.25 -5.65 12.16
N MET A 83 3.72 -4.63 12.83
CA MET A 83 4.13 -3.23 12.62
C MET A 83 4.22 -2.50 13.96
N ALA A 84 5.18 -1.58 14.04
CA ALA A 84 5.25 -0.60 15.11
C ALA A 84 4.77 0.76 14.59
N TYR A 85 4.22 1.60 15.47
CA TYR A 85 3.74 2.94 15.08
C TYR A 85 4.85 4.00 15.06
N SER A 86 6.02 3.69 15.64
CA SER A 86 7.19 4.56 15.65
C SER A 86 8.46 3.75 15.77
N PHE A 87 9.60 4.39 15.50
CA PHE A 87 10.91 3.77 15.66
C PHE A 87 11.19 3.39 17.12
N GLU A 88 10.80 4.25 18.06
CA GLU A 88 10.99 3.99 19.50
C GLU A 88 10.16 2.79 19.98
N ALA A 89 8.92 2.66 19.51
CA ALA A 89 8.08 1.50 19.78
C ALA A 89 8.71 0.22 19.22
N ALA A 90 9.24 0.26 18.00
CA ALA A 90 9.96 -0.87 17.41
C ALA A 90 11.18 -1.27 18.25
N GLN A 91 11.96 -0.31 18.74
CA GLN A 91 13.12 -0.55 19.62
C GLN A 91 12.74 -1.18 20.96
N ARG A 92 11.56 -0.83 21.50
CA ARG A 92 11.01 -1.44 22.72
C ARG A 92 10.33 -2.80 22.49
N GLY A 93 10.22 -3.24 21.23
CA GLY A 93 9.53 -4.48 20.88
C GLY A 93 8.00 -4.37 20.88
N GLU A 94 7.46 -3.15 20.79
CA GLU A 94 6.03 -2.85 20.84
C GLU A 94 5.41 -2.94 19.43
N PHE A 95 5.20 -4.18 18.97
CA PHE A 95 4.57 -4.46 17.68
C PHE A 95 3.09 -4.82 17.83
N ARG A 96 2.26 -4.36 16.89
CA ARG A 96 0.89 -4.84 16.72
C ARG A 96 0.83 -5.89 15.63
N ILE A 97 -0.03 -6.89 15.85
CA ILE A 97 -0.32 -7.94 14.88
C ILE A 97 -1.38 -7.45 13.92
N PHE A 98 -1.15 -7.65 12.62
CA PHE A 98 -2.12 -7.36 11.58
C PHE A 98 -2.91 -8.62 11.26
N PRO A 99 -4.25 -8.54 11.26
CA PRO A 99 -5.06 -9.67 10.87
C PRO A 99 -4.83 -9.99 9.40
N LEU A 100 -5.04 -11.26 9.04
CA LEU A 100 -4.98 -11.66 7.64
C LEU A 100 -6.02 -10.89 6.83
N ASN A 101 -5.63 -10.42 5.65
CA ASN A 101 -6.56 -9.84 4.69
C ASN A 101 -7.41 -10.96 4.07
N GLU A 102 -8.57 -11.22 4.65
CA GLU A 102 -9.45 -12.28 4.19
C GLU A 102 -10.18 -11.94 2.87
N LYS A 103 -10.19 -10.66 2.46
CA LYS A 103 -10.87 -10.14 1.26
C LYS A 103 -9.95 -9.26 0.42
N PRO A 104 -8.84 -9.81 -0.12
CA PRO A 104 -7.87 -9.02 -0.87
C PRO A 104 -8.47 -8.44 -2.15
N TYR A 105 -7.90 -7.33 -2.63
CA TYR A 105 -8.33 -6.68 -3.85
C TYR A 105 -7.85 -7.45 -5.10
N MET A 106 -8.56 -8.53 -5.43
CA MET A 106 -8.18 -9.48 -6.50
C MET A 106 -7.99 -8.86 -7.90
N ALA A 107 -8.48 -7.65 -8.13
CA ALA A 107 -8.19 -6.93 -9.37
C ALA A 107 -6.66 -6.76 -9.58
N LEU A 108 -5.90 -6.55 -8.51
CA LEU A 108 -4.44 -6.40 -8.52
C LEU A 108 -3.68 -7.71 -8.27
N ALA A 109 -4.34 -8.87 -8.28
CA ALA A 109 -3.69 -10.14 -7.94
C ALA A 109 -2.49 -10.50 -8.84
N ALA A 110 -2.40 -9.93 -10.04
CA ALA A 110 -1.24 -10.09 -10.92
C ALA A 110 -0.01 -9.28 -10.51
N ALA A 111 -0.17 -8.28 -9.64
CA ALA A 111 0.91 -7.50 -9.04
C ALA A 111 1.29 -8.03 -7.65
N GLU A 112 0.30 -8.31 -6.79
CA GLU A 112 0.53 -8.50 -5.34
C GLU A 112 -0.23 -9.71 -4.74
N GLY A 113 -0.83 -10.57 -5.55
CA GLY A 113 -1.81 -11.56 -5.07
C GLY A 113 -1.24 -12.86 -4.49
N ILE A 114 0.07 -13.09 -4.59
CA ILE A 114 0.70 -14.39 -4.32
C ILE A 114 1.16 -14.48 -2.86
N TYR A 115 0.83 -15.58 -2.19
CA TYR A 115 1.53 -16.02 -0.98
C TYR A 115 2.50 -17.14 -1.34
N THR A 116 3.61 -17.24 -0.60
CA THR A 116 4.66 -18.24 -0.87
C THR A 116 5.53 -18.48 0.37
N ASN A 117 6.57 -19.31 0.25
CA ASN A 117 7.64 -19.43 1.25
C ASN A 117 9.04 -19.39 0.60
N VAL A 118 10.08 -19.32 1.43
CA VAL A 118 11.47 -19.23 0.97
C VAL A 118 11.92 -20.46 0.16
N LEU A 119 11.37 -21.66 0.42
CA LEU A 119 11.74 -22.87 -0.31
C LEU A 119 11.17 -22.88 -1.73
N ASP A 120 9.91 -22.46 -1.87
CA ASP A 120 9.25 -22.35 -3.17
C ASP A 120 9.82 -21.19 -3.98
N LEU A 121 10.16 -20.05 -3.35
CA LEU A 121 10.90 -18.96 -4.01
C LEU A 121 12.28 -19.39 -4.49
N ALA A 122 13.06 -20.09 -3.66
CA ALA A 122 14.37 -20.60 -4.08
C ALA A 122 14.25 -21.59 -5.24
N ARG A 123 13.22 -22.46 -5.22
CA ARG A 123 12.93 -23.40 -6.33
C ARG A 123 12.50 -22.67 -7.59
N TRP A 124 11.66 -21.65 -7.47
CA TRP A 124 11.25 -20.80 -8.60
C TRP A 124 12.46 -20.09 -9.20
N GLY A 125 13.27 -19.41 -8.39
CA GLY A 125 14.46 -18.70 -8.87
C GLY A 125 15.44 -19.65 -9.57
N LYS A 126 15.64 -20.86 -9.03
CA LYS A 126 16.49 -21.87 -9.69
C LYS A 126 15.92 -22.30 -11.03
N ALA A 127 14.60 -22.50 -11.12
CA ALA A 127 13.96 -22.83 -12.38
C ALA A 127 14.06 -21.70 -13.41
N ILE A 128 14.00 -20.44 -12.99
CA ILE A 128 14.22 -19.28 -13.87
C ILE A 128 15.67 -19.25 -14.38
N MET A 129 16.67 -19.42 -13.50
CA MET A 129 18.08 -19.50 -13.91
C MET A 129 18.34 -20.67 -14.87
N ASP A 130 17.60 -21.78 -14.71
CA ASP A 130 17.64 -22.94 -15.61
C ASP A 130 16.69 -22.82 -16.82
N LEU A 131 16.23 -21.59 -17.13
CA LEU A 131 15.39 -21.27 -18.29
C LEU A 131 14.11 -22.11 -18.36
N GLY A 132 13.49 -22.33 -17.22
CA GLY A 132 12.24 -23.07 -17.07
C GLY A 132 12.39 -24.57 -16.90
N ALA A 133 13.60 -25.09 -16.66
CA ALA A 133 13.83 -26.48 -16.36
C ALA A 133 13.84 -26.74 -14.84
N VAL A 134 13.34 -27.90 -14.44
CA VAL A 134 13.33 -28.38 -13.06
C VAL A 134 13.76 -29.84 -13.08
N ASP A 135 14.78 -30.19 -12.29
CA ASP A 135 15.30 -31.56 -12.18
C ASP A 135 15.62 -32.18 -13.57
N GLY A 136 16.15 -31.38 -14.49
CA GLY A 136 16.50 -31.78 -15.86
C GLY A 136 15.32 -31.87 -16.85
N LYS A 137 14.09 -31.58 -16.41
CA LYS A 137 12.89 -31.57 -17.26
C LYS A 137 12.46 -30.14 -17.57
N GLN A 138 12.27 -29.83 -18.86
CA GLN A 138 11.68 -28.56 -19.29
C GLN A 138 10.19 -28.51 -18.88
N VAL A 139 9.84 -27.60 -17.98
CA VAL A 139 8.47 -27.46 -17.45
C VAL A 139 7.83 -26.12 -17.80
N LEU A 140 8.62 -25.06 -18.01
CA LEU A 140 8.17 -23.80 -18.62
C LEU A 140 8.70 -23.70 -20.06
N ASN A 141 8.12 -22.82 -20.88
CA ASN A 141 8.67 -22.57 -22.22
C ASN A 141 9.99 -21.78 -22.09
N ARG A 142 11.09 -22.36 -22.59
CA ARG A 142 12.43 -21.75 -22.56
C ARG A 142 12.45 -20.35 -23.16
N MET A 143 11.91 -20.17 -24.37
CA MET A 143 11.93 -18.86 -25.05
C MET A 143 11.14 -17.80 -24.29
N SER A 144 10.04 -18.20 -23.63
CA SER A 144 9.28 -17.29 -22.77
C SER A 144 10.08 -16.87 -21.54
N VAL A 145 10.76 -17.81 -20.87
CA VAL A 145 11.63 -17.49 -19.71
C VAL A 145 12.87 -16.70 -20.12
N GLU A 146 13.43 -16.93 -21.32
CA GLU A 146 14.52 -16.12 -21.85
C GLU A 146 14.07 -14.69 -22.20
N GLU A 147 12.84 -14.52 -22.72
CA GLU A 147 12.26 -13.19 -22.96
C GLU A 147 11.99 -12.45 -21.64
N THR A 148 11.59 -13.24 -20.64
CA THR A 148 11.67 -13.12 -19.17
C THR A 148 12.88 -12.47 -18.52
N LEU A 149 14.01 -12.48 -19.21
CA LEU A 149 15.31 -12.07 -18.68
C LEU A 149 16.01 -11.06 -19.59
N LYS A 150 15.27 -10.33 -20.43
CA LYS A 150 15.77 -9.30 -21.33
C LYS A 150 15.36 -7.91 -20.84
N SER A 151 16.35 -7.18 -20.33
CA SER A 151 16.24 -5.75 -20.00
C SER A 151 15.71 -4.93 -21.19
N ARG A 152 14.75 -4.02 -20.95
CA ARG A 152 14.17 -3.15 -21.99
C ARG A 152 14.53 -1.69 -21.83
N THR A 153 14.82 -1.26 -20.61
CA THR A 153 15.26 0.09 -20.32
C THR A 153 16.44 0.09 -19.35
N PHE A 154 16.92 1.27 -19.03
CA PHE A 154 18.00 1.50 -18.08
C PHE A 154 17.58 2.66 -17.20
N GLU A 155 17.73 2.50 -15.89
CA GLU A 155 17.60 3.63 -14.98
C GLU A 155 18.81 4.53 -15.17
N TRP A 156 18.55 5.78 -15.54
CA TRP A 156 19.62 6.74 -15.68
C TRP A 156 20.11 7.20 -14.31
N ASN A 157 21.38 6.91 -14.03
CA ASN A 157 22.12 7.47 -12.92
C ASN A 157 23.29 8.31 -13.45
N GLU A 158 23.48 9.51 -12.88
CA GLU A 158 24.61 10.38 -13.20
C GLU A 158 25.95 9.69 -12.95
N ASN A 159 26.02 8.82 -11.95
CA ASN A 159 27.13 7.90 -11.74
C ASN A 159 26.98 6.67 -12.66
N PRO A 160 27.82 6.50 -13.69
CA PRO A 160 27.72 5.37 -14.62
C PRO A 160 27.87 4.00 -13.94
N GLU A 161 28.60 3.93 -12.83
CA GLU A 161 28.79 2.72 -12.03
C GLU A 161 27.55 2.35 -11.19
N SER A 162 26.60 3.28 -11.07
CA SER A 162 25.32 3.11 -10.38
C SER A 162 24.13 3.12 -11.33
N ARG A 163 24.35 2.97 -12.64
CA ARG A 163 23.26 2.77 -13.62
C ARG A 163 22.75 1.35 -13.57
N TRP A 164 21.45 1.17 -13.66
CA TRP A 164 20.80 -0.13 -13.56
C TRP A 164 20.12 -0.46 -14.88
N LYS A 165 20.06 -1.76 -15.20
CA LYS A 165 19.19 -2.26 -16.27
C LYS A 165 17.80 -2.46 -15.67
N GLU A 166 16.77 -2.01 -16.39
CA GLU A 166 15.39 -2.11 -15.93
C GLU A 166 14.51 -2.78 -16.99
N PHE A 167 13.42 -3.37 -16.51
CA PHE A 167 12.36 -4.12 -17.21
C PHE A 167 12.58 -5.64 -17.44
N ASP A 168 11.82 -6.43 -16.64
CA ASP A 168 11.12 -7.72 -16.89
C ASP A 168 10.22 -7.99 -15.64
N PRO A 169 9.29 -8.98 -15.57
CA PRO A 169 8.70 -9.47 -14.30
C PRO A 169 9.71 -9.91 -13.23
N ILE A 170 11.01 -9.82 -13.52
CA ILE A 170 12.15 -9.98 -12.64
C ILE A 170 13.02 -8.77 -12.91
N PHE A 171 13.31 -7.95 -11.90
CA PHE A 171 14.30 -6.89 -12.04
C PHE A 171 15.66 -7.51 -12.34
N LEU A 172 16.33 -7.05 -13.39
CA LEU A 172 17.69 -7.45 -13.69
C LEU A 172 18.63 -6.34 -13.25
N MET A 173 19.04 -6.36 -11.99
CA MET A 173 20.10 -5.48 -11.51
C MET A 173 21.46 -5.93 -12.06
N ASP A 174 21.92 -5.29 -13.14
CA ASP A 174 23.34 -5.24 -13.47
C ASP A 174 23.97 -4.10 -12.66
N LEU A 175 24.64 -4.42 -11.55
CA LEU A 175 25.40 -3.42 -10.81
C LEU A 175 26.59 -2.99 -11.65
N GLY A 176 26.49 -1.78 -12.21
CA GLY A 176 27.55 -1.11 -12.96
C GLY A 176 28.92 -1.01 -12.26
N GLY A 177 29.05 -1.38 -10.98
CA GLY A 177 30.31 -1.46 -10.24
C GLY A 177 30.95 -2.86 -10.16
N CYS A 178 30.30 -3.91 -10.65
CA CYS A 178 30.83 -5.28 -10.71
C CYS A 178 30.58 -5.85 -12.11
N ARG A 179 31.33 -5.38 -13.11
CA ARG A 179 31.33 -5.86 -14.51
C ARG A 179 31.51 -7.39 -14.71
N THR A 180 31.53 -8.19 -13.63
CA THR A 180 31.74 -9.63 -13.62
C THR A 180 30.58 -10.45 -13.08
N LEU A 181 29.48 -9.84 -12.59
CA LEU A 181 28.34 -10.58 -12.02
C LEU A 181 27.00 -9.96 -12.39
N THR A 182 26.15 -10.77 -13.01
CA THR A 182 24.76 -10.45 -13.26
C THR A 182 23.94 -10.74 -11.99
N MET A 183 23.05 -9.83 -11.62
CA MET A 183 22.06 -10.09 -10.59
C MET A 183 20.66 -9.93 -11.18
N ALA A 184 19.76 -10.83 -10.80
CA ALA A 184 18.34 -10.74 -11.10
C ALA A 184 17.59 -10.81 -9.77
N ASN A 185 16.82 -9.78 -9.43
CA ASN A 185 16.08 -9.68 -8.18
C ASN A 185 14.60 -9.41 -8.44
N ASP A 186 13.78 -9.74 -7.47
CA ASP A 186 12.42 -9.23 -7.38
C ASP A 186 12.10 -9.04 -5.90
N SER A 187 11.52 -7.89 -5.57
CA SER A 187 11.19 -7.53 -4.21
C SER A 187 9.72 -7.17 -4.08
N GLY A 188 9.18 -7.37 -2.89
CA GLY A 188 7.79 -7.11 -2.60
C GLY A 188 7.65 -6.51 -1.21
N SER A 189 6.74 -5.55 -1.11
CA SER A 189 6.31 -4.99 0.17
C SER A 189 4.79 -4.96 0.18
N ASP A 190 4.20 -5.76 1.07
CA ASP A 190 2.78 -5.67 1.42
C ASP A 190 2.68 -5.19 2.87
N ILE A 191 1.50 -4.83 3.33
CA ILE A 191 1.28 -4.28 4.68
C ILE A 191 1.81 -5.26 5.74
N GLY A 192 2.96 -4.89 6.32
CA GLY A 192 3.65 -5.67 7.34
C GLY A 192 4.33 -6.94 6.83
N TYR A 193 4.58 -7.07 5.53
CA TYR A 193 5.40 -8.15 4.96
C TYR A 193 6.44 -7.59 3.99
N GLY A 194 7.65 -8.13 4.04
CA GLY A 194 8.71 -7.87 3.07
C GLY A 194 9.13 -9.18 2.41
N SER A 195 9.40 -9.16 1.12
CA SER A 195 9.88 -10.31 0.37
C SER A 195 10.98 -9.91 -0.59
N ASP A 196 11.97 -10.78 -0.75
CA ASP A 196 13.02 -10.65 -1.76
C ASP A 196 13.39 -12.02 -2.31
N VAL A 197 13.62 -12.08 -3.61
CA VAL A 197 14.29 -13.20 -4.26
C VAL A 197 15.36 -12.66 -5.19
N THR A 198 16.61 -13.01 -4.90
CA THR A 198 17.78 -12.58 -5.65
C THR A 198 18.51 -13.78 -6.23
N MET A 199 18.88 -13.69 -7.50
CA MET A 199 19.53 -14.73 -8.29
C MET A 199 20.89 -14.22 -8.78
N PHE A 200 21.92 -15.06 -8.63
CA PHE A 200 23.27 -14.85 -9.13
C PHE A 200 23.62 -16.01 -10.09
N PRO A 201 23.33 -15.87 -11.39
CA PRO A 201 23.49 -16.95 -12.36
C PRO A 201 24.92 -17.51 -12.42
N GLU A 202 25.94 -16.66 -12.30
CA GLU A 202 27.35 -17.06 -12.34
C GLU A 202 27.77 -17.91 -11.13
N LEU A 203 27.03 -17.82 -10.02
CA LEU A 203 27.26 -18.62 -8.82
C LEU A 203 26.37 -19.87 -8.73
N ASP A 204 25.40 -20.01 -9.62
CA ASP A 204 24.28 -20.95 -9.43
C ASP A 204 23.61 -20.78 -8.05
N LEU A 205 23.37 -19.53 -7.64
CA LEU A 205 22.89 -19.17 -6.31
C LEU A 205 21.57 -18.42 -6.38
N VAL A 206 20.62 -18.83 -5.55
CA VAL A 206 19.37 -18.11 -5.27
C VAL A 206 19.29 -17.83 -3.78
N ILE A 207 18.97 -16.59 -3.44
CA ILE A 207 18.72 -16.14 -2.08
C ILE A 207 17.26 -15.69 -2.02
N ALA A 208 16.45 -16.35 -1.19
CA ALA A 208 15.08 -15.95 -0.93
C ALA A 208 14.94 -15.52 0.53
N MET A 209 14.34 -14.36 0.76
CA MET A 209 14.11 -13.79 2.08
C MET A 209 12.64 -13.38 2.22
N LEU A 210 12.06 -13.68 3.38
CA LEU A 210 10.74 -13.20 3.76
C LEU A 210 10.85 -12.60 5.17
N SER A 211 10.25 -11.43 5.35
CA SER A 211 10.04 -10.77 6.64
C SER A 211 8.54 -10.62 6.88
N ASN A 212 8.12 -10.77 8.12
CA ASN A 212 6.77 -10.47 8.58
C ASN A 212 6.70 -9.11 9.29
N THR A 213 7.54 -8.19 8.85
CA THR A 213 7.42 -6.74 8.97
C THR A 213 7.53 -6.16 7.56
N SER A 214 7.02 -4.95 7.32
CA SER A 214 7.28 -4.23 6.07
C SER A 214 8.80 -4.13 5.81
N ASP A 215 9.21 -3.92 4.56
CA ASP A 215 10.63 -3.75 4.22
C ASP A 215 11.17 -2.41 4.78
N ILE A 216 11.58 -2.44 6.04
CA ILE A 216 12.07 -1.30 6.79
C ILE A 216 13.59 -1.40 6.83
N GLY A 217 14.30 -0.40 6.31
CA GLY A 217 15.76 -0.40 6.35
C GLY A 217 16.45 -1.08 5.16
N HIS A 218 15.73 -1.36 4.06
CA HIS A 218 16.29 -1.90 2.81
C HIS A 218 17.04 -3.23 3.01
N PHE A 219 16.55 -4.11 3.88
CA PHE A 219 17.19 -5.42 4.11
C PHE A 219 17.20 -6.25 2.83
N SER A 220 16.13 -6.16 2.03
CA SER A 220 16.00 -6.74 0.70
C SER A 220 17.18 -6.37 -0.21
N ASN A 221 17.62 -5.12 -0.15
CA ASN A 221 18.67 -4.60 -1.03
C ASN A 221 20.10 -4.91 -0.57
N PHE A 222 20.35 -5.25 0.70
CA PHE A 222 21.74 -5.41 1.19
C PHE A 222 22.04 -6.81 1.73
N LEU A 223 21.05 -7.51 2.26
CA LEU A 223 21.27 -8.83 2.83
C LEU A 223 21.69 -9.87 1.79
N PRO A 224 21.06 -9.96 0.59
CA PRO A 224 21.51 -10.89 -0.45
C PRO A 224 22.98 -10.69 -0.81
N TYR A 225 23.43 -9.44 -0.93
CA TYR A 225 24.84 -9.13 -1.17
C TYR A 225 25.73 -9.55 -0.01
N SER A 226 25.30 -9.35 1.24
CA SER A 226 26.08 -9.70 2.42
C SER A 226 26.26 -11.21 2.55
N ILE A 227 25.24 -11.98 2.18
CA ILE A 227 25.28 -13.43 2.09
C ILE A 227 26.16 -13.89 0.93
N ALA A 228 26.08 -13.23 -0.23
CA ALA A 228 26.81 -13.62 -1.42
C ALA A 228 28.29 -13.17 -1.40
N THR A 229 28.62 -12.10 -0.68
CA THR A 229 29.96 -11.48 -0.60
C THR A 229 31.08 -12.46 -0.22
N PRO A 230 30.93 -13.36 0.77
CA PRO A 230 31.94 -14.37 1.08
C PRO A 230 32.29 -15.29 -0.09
N PHE A 231 31.35 -15.51 -1.02
CA PHE A 231 31.55 -16.33 -2.23
C PHE A 231 32.24 -15.54 -3.35
N PHE A 232 32.24 -14.22 -3.27
CA PHE A 232 32.83 -13.34 -4.26
C PHE A 232 34.25 -12.91 -3.87
N ASP A 233 35.23 -13.22 -4.72
CA ASP A 233 36.58 -12.65 -4.65
C ASP A 233 36.64 -11.29 -5.36
N ILE A 234 35.62 -10.44 -5.14
CA ILE A 234 35.49 -9.15 -5.81
C ILE A 234 36.01 -8.03 -4.90
N PRO A 235 37.07 -7.32 -5.32
CA PRO A 235 37.54 -6.13 -4.63
C PRO A 235 36.44 -5.07 -4.57
N GLY A 236 36.03 -4.68 -3.35
CA GLY A 236 34.96 -3.69 -3.13
C GLY A 236 33.85 -4.20 -2.22
N MET A 237 33.29 -5.38 -2.51
CA MET A 237 32.23 -5.98 -1.67
C MET A 237 32.75 -6.44 -0.30
N ARG A 238 34.01 -6.92 -0.23
CA ARG A 238 34.67 -7.24 1.06
C ARG A 238 34.84 -6.03 1.99
N ASN A 239 34.83 -4.81 1.46
CA ASN A 239 35.01 -3.59 2.25
C ASN A 239 33.71 -3.12 2.92
N ASN A 240 32.59 -3.77 2.65
CA ASN A 240 31.32 -3.51 3.34
C ASN A 240 31.28 -4.04 4.77
N ARG A 241 32.35 -4.69 5.25
CA ARG A 241 32.50 -5.05 6.66
C ARG A 241 33.42 -4.11 7.41
N ASP A 242 33.12 -3.85 8.67
CA ASP A 242 33.96 -3.07 9.57
C ASP A 242 35.17 -3.86 10.09
N SER A 243 35.97 -3.24 10.94
CA SER A 243 37.17 -3.88 11.52
C SER A 243 36.84 -5.06 12.45
N ALA A 244 35.60 -5.18 12.92
CA ALA A 244 35.10 -6.31 13.70
C ALA A 244 34.50 -7.42 12.80
N GLY A 245 34.33 -7.17 11.50
CA GLY A 245 33.73 -8.10 10.55
C GLY A 245 32.21 -7.97 10.42
N GLU A 246 31.62 -6.92 11.01
CA GLU A 246 30.19 -6.63 10.96
C GLU A 246 29.83 -5.87 9.68
N ASP A 247 28.64 -6.13 9.14
CA ASP A 247 28.21 -5.48 7.90
C ASP A 247 27.86 -3.99 8.15
N LYS A 248 28.65 -3.10 7.56
CA LYS A 248 28.54 -1.63 7.73
C LYS A 248 27.19 -1.09 7.31
N TRP A 249 26.55 -1.68 6.30
CA TRP A 249 25.27 -1.20 5.75
C TRP A 249 24.17 -1.18 6.81
N ILE A 250 24.26 -2.02 7.85
CA ILE A 250 23.29 -1.99 8.96
C ILE A 250 23.32 -0.61 9.64
N ALA A 251 24.51 -0.16 10.03
CA ALA A 251 24.67 1.10 10.76
C ALA A 251 24.54 2.34 9.87
N VAL A 252 25.04 2.28 8.62
CA VAL A 252 25.09 3.47 7.75
C VAL A 252 23.90 3.61 6.80
N SER A 253 23.09 2.55 6.63
CA SER A 253 21.94 2.57 5.72
C SER A 253 20.67 2.04 6.38
N ALA A 254 20.67 0.84 6.95
CA ALA A 254 19.44 0.22 7.44
C ALA A 254 18.81 0.97 8.61
N ILE A 255 19.60 1.34 9.63
CA ILE A 255 19.10 2.10 10.79
C ILE A 255 18.59 3.49 10.37
N PRO A 256 19.38 4.35 9.68
CA PRO A 256 18.89 5.66 9.25
C PRO A 256 17.64 5.58 8.37
N LYS A 257 17.57 4.58 7.49
CA LYS A 257 16.40 4.39 6.63
C LYS A 257 15.18 3.92 7.42
N ALA A 258 15.36 3.06 8.43
CA ALA A 258 14.29 2.67 9.33
C ALA A 258 13.73 3.88 10.09
N GLU A 259 14.59 4.76 10.61
CA GLU A 259 14.18 6.02 11.25
C GLU A 259 13.38 6.90 10.29
N GLU A 260 13.85 7.08 9.05
CA GLU A 260 13.15 7.83 8.01
C GLU A 260 11.75 7.24 7.70
N THR A 261 11.67 5.92 7.51
CA THR A 261 10.41 5.23 7.23
C THR A 261 9.41 5.37 8.36
N TYR A 262 9.84 5.18 9.62
CA TYR A 262 8.95 5.36 10.76
C TYR A 262 8.54 6.82 10.98
N ALA A 263 9.44 7.78 10.73
CA ALA A 263 9.08 9.20 10.76
C ALA A 263 8.00 9.54 9.72
N ALA A 264 8.04 8.94 8.53
CA ALA A 264 6.99 9.08 7.53
C ALA A 264 5.66 8.43 7.99
N VAL A 265 5.71 7.26 8.63
CA VAL A 265 4.51 6.62 9.22
C VAL A 265 3.89 7.51 10.29
N GLU A 266 4.70 8.07 11.19
CA GLU A 266 4.24 8.98 12.24
C GLU A 266 3.66 10.27 11.66
N LEU A 267 4.26 10.81 10.60
CA LEU A 267 3.78 11.99 9.89
C LEU A 267 2.40 11.73 9.24
N ILE A 268 2.24 10.60 8.55
CA ILE A 268 0.95 10.20 7.93
C ILE A 268 -0.12 9.97 9.02
N ALA A 269 0.25 9.35 10.13
CA ALA A 269 -0.65 9.13 11.26
C ALA A 269 -1.06 10.43 11.97
N GLY A 270 -0.13 11.37 12.08
CA GLY A 270 -0.38 12.71 12.63
C GLY A 270 -1.24 13.59 11.71
N GLY A 271 -1.18 13.34 10.41
CA GLY A 271 -1.75 14.15 9.35
C GLY A 271 -0.81 15.29 8.95
N ILE A 272 -0.75 15.60 7.65
CA ILE A 272 -0.02 16.76 7.13
C ILE A 272 -1.06 17.85 6.87
N PHE A 273 -0.99 18.92 7.66
CA PHE A 273 -1.90 20.04 7.56
C PHE A 273 -1.09 21.30 7.26
N SER A 274 -1.17 21.77 6.01
CA SER A 274 -0.64 23.08 5.64
C SER A 274 -1.42 24.16 6.38
N ALA A 275 -0.74 25.22 6.83
CA ALA A 275 -1.43 26.45 7.19
C ALA A 275 -2.17 26.95 5.93
N LEU A 276 -3.48 27.15 6.04
CA LEU A 276 -4.24 27.81 4.98
C LEU A 276 -3.72 29.25 4.91
N ASP A 277 -3.47 29.74 3.70
CA ASP A 277 -2.99 31.12 3.50
C ASP A 277 -4.08 32.07 4.02
N ASP A 278 -3.77 32.88 5.04
CA ASP A 278 -4.64 33.90 5.65
C ASP A 278 -4.96 35.06 4.68
N ASN A 279 -4.79 34.85 3.36
CA ASN A 279 -5.18 35.82 2.34
C ASN A 279 -6.72 35.90 2.28
N GLU A 280 -7.23 36.72 3.21
CA GLU A 280 -8.54 37.33 3.25
C GLU A 280 -8.90 37.87 1.86
N GLU A 281 -9.70 37.14 1.08
CA GLU A 281 -10.58 37.83 0.13
C GLU A 281 -11.88 37.10 -0.21
N ARG A 282 -12.06 35.80 0.07
CA ARG A 282 -13.33 35.08 -0.19
C ARG A 282 -13.59 33.94 0.79
N THR A 283 -14.26 34.23 1.90
CA THR A 283 -14.78 33.21 2.83
C THR A 283 -16.04 32.55 2.24
N PRO A 284 -16.05 31.21 1.99
CA PRO A 284 -17.29 30.48 1.76
C PRO A 284 -18.19 30.55 3.01
N LEU A 285 -19.48 30.20 2.89
CA LEU A 285 -20.40 30.03 4.03
C LEU A 285 -19.65 29.30 5.16
N THR A 286 -19.36 30.02 6.22
CA THR A 286 -18.49 29.53 7.28
C THR A 286 -19.24 28.46 8.07
N PHE A 287 -18.53 27.38 8.40
CA PHE A 287 -18.96 26.27 9.27
C PHE A 287 -19.81 26.67 10.48
N LYS A 288 -19.61 27.88 10.98
CA LYS A 288 -20.21 28.42 12.19
C LYS A 288 -21.74 28.58 12.14
N ASP A 289 -22.36 28.67 10.96
CA ASP A 289 -23.78 29.04 10.85
C ASP A 289 -24.72 27.90 10.38
N ASP A 290 -24.22 26.87 9.66
CA ASP A 290 -25.05 25.74 9.19
C ASP A 290 -24.24 24.48 8.84
N LEU A 291 -24.18 23.50 9.76
CA LEU A 291 -23.60 22.18 9.47
C LEU A 291 -24.38 21.40 8.39
N GLY A 292 -25.66 21.69 8.22
CA GLY A 292 -26.51 21.07 7.21
C GLY A 292 -26.03 21.34 5.78
N ALA A 293 -25.31 22.44 5.55
CA ALA A 293 -24.75 22.79 4.25
C ALA A 293 -23.77 21.71 3.72
N TYR A 294 -23.08 21.01 4.61
CA TYR A 294 -22.09 19.97 4.29
C TYR A 294 -22.71 18.59 4.07
N VAL A 295 -23.97 18.38 4.47
CA VAL A 295 -24.67 17.09 4.35
C VAL A 295 -24.97 16.78 2.89
N GLY A 296 -24.70 15.55 2.47
CA GLY A 296 -25.01 15.08 1.13
C GLY A 296 -24.14 13.92 0.63
N GLU A 297 -24.42 13.48 -0.59
CA GLU A 297 -23.64 12.49 -1.31
C GLU A 297 -22.67 13.19 -2.27
N TYR A 298 -21.37 12.90 -2.13
CA TYR A 298 -20.29 13.42 -2.97
C TYR A 298 -19.67 12.28 -3.75
N THR A 299 -19.61 12.39 -5.08
CA THR A 299 -19.19 11.28 -5.95
C THR A 299 -18.04 11.65 -6.88
N HIS A 300 -17.13 10.71 -7.07
CA HIS A 300 -16.07 10.75 -8.05
C HIS A 300 -16.13 9.50 -8.93
N PRO A 301 -15.97 9.59 -10.27
CA PRO A 301 -16.10 8.44 -11.18
C PRO A 301 -15.19 7.25 -10.87
N PHE A 302 -13.97 7.53 -10.40
CA PHE A 302 -12.98 6.52 -9.98
C PHE A 302 -13.09 6.16 -8.49
N TRP A 303 -12.87 7.15 -7.62
CA TRP A 303 -12.81 6.97 -6.17
C TRP A 303 -14.14 6.64 -5.48
N GLY A 304 -15.27 6.69 -6.18
CA GLY A 304 -16.55 6.27 -5.64
C GLY A 304 -17.25 7.38 -4.87
N ARG A 305 -17.90 7.04 -3.75
CA ARG A 305 -18.84 7.93 -3.06
C ARG A 305 -18.47 8.16 -1.60
N PHE A 306 -18.44 9.43 -1.22
CA PHE A 306 -18.52 9.90 0.17
C PHE A 306 -19.96 10.25 0.52
N GLU A 307 -20.40 9.85 1.69
CA GLU A 307 -21.67 10.25 2.28
C GLU A 307 -21.39 11.04 3.55
N ILE A 308 -21.84 12.29 3.58
CA ILE A 308 -21.72 13.17 4.75
C ILE A 308 -23.09 13.31 5.38
N SER A 309 -23.16 13.04 6.68
CA SER A 309 -24.39 13.04 7.47
C SER A 309 -24.21 13.85 8.74
N LEU A 310 -25.30 14.42 9.23
CA LEU A 310 -25.34 15.08 10.54
C LEU A 310 -25.83 14.06 11.58
N VAL A 311 -25.10 13.94 12.69
CA VAL A 311 -25.47 13.03 13.79
C VAL A 311 -25.53 13.83 15.08
N GLU A 312 -26.62 13.68 15.83
CA GLU A 312 -26.74 14.22 17.18
C GLU A 312 -25.82 13.42 18.12
N GLY A 313 -24.96 14.10 18.88
CA GLY A 313 -23.98 13.44 19.72
C GLY A 313 -24.63 12.67 20.87
N LYS A 314 -24.70 11.34 20.76
CA LYS A 314 -24.93 10.43 21.89
C LYS A 314 -23.69 9.58 22.10
N GLU A 315 -23.08 9.69 23.28
CA GLU A 315 -22.07 8.73 23.73
C GLU A 315 -22.81 7.50 24.28
N GLU A 316 -22.69 6.36 23.60
CA GLU A 316 -22.76 5.08 24.32
C GLU A 316 -21.43 4.95 25.08
N LYS A 317 -21.48 4.98 26.41
CA LYS A 317 -20.32 4.59 27.23
C LYS A 317 -19.88 3.19 26.77
N GLY A 318 -18.64 3.10 26.30
CA GLY A 318 -18.02 1.84 25.93
C GLY A 318 -18.16 0.82 27.04
N GLY A 319 -18.99 -0.20 26.81
CA GLY A 319 -18.98 -1.41 27.61
C GLY A 319 -17.81 -2.26 27.14
N GLU A 320 -16.74 -2.30 27.94
CA GLU A 320 -15.82 -3.44 27.92
C GLU A 320 -16.65 -4.70 28.15
N GLY A 321 -16.74 -5.55 27.12
CA GLY A 321 -17.34 -6.86 27.22
C GLY A 321 -16.42 -7.81 27.98
N GLU A 322 -16.33 -7.66 29.31
CA GLU A 322 -15.88 -8.76 30.17
C GLU A 322 -17.07 -9.67 30.50
N GLN A 323 -16.93 -10.90 30.04
CA GLN A 323 -17.79 -12.04 30.31
C GLN A 323 -17.51 -12.52 31.76
N GLY A 324 -18.49 -12.44 32.66
CA GLY A 324 -18.31 -12.93 34.03
C GLY A 324 -19.61 -12.97 34.84
N ASP A 325 -20.19 -14.15 34.96
CA ASP A 325 -21.28 -14.48 35.88
C ASP A 325 -20.93 -14.09 37.33
N ARG A 326 -21.86 -13.42 38.02
CA ARG A 326 -22.15 -13.60 39.45
C ARG A 326 -23.43 -12.88 39.87
N GLU A 327 -24.40 -13.66 40.34
CA GLU A 327 -25.48 -13.19 41.22
C GLU A 327 -24.89 -12.60 42.51
N ILE A 328 -25.48 -11.50 43.02
CA ILE A 328 -25.84 -11.29 44.44
C ILE A 328 -26.78 -10.06 44.57
N SER A 329 -27.60 -10.18 45.61
CA SER A 329 -28.83 -9.48 46.00
C SER A 329 -28.80 -7.96 46.27
N SER A 330 -29.95 -7.34 45.95
CA SER A 330 -30.72 -6.33 46.71
C SER A 330 -30.01 -5.20 47.49
N SER A 331 -30.23 -3.96 47.05
CA SER A 331 -30.83 -2.90 47.87
C SER A 331 -31.15 -1.66 47.02
N LYS A 332 -32.33 -1.07 47.24
CA LYS A 332 -32.78 0.19 46.67
C LYS A 332 -31.92 1.36 47.19
N SER A 333 -31.47 2.23 46.30
CA SER A 333 -31.48 3.69 46.50
C SER A 333 -31.08 4.41 45.21
N ASP A 334 -31.90 5.40 44.87
CA ASP A 334 -31.63 6.57 44.04
C ASP A 334 -31.38 6.33 42.53
N GLN A 335 -32.47 6.51 41.77
CA GLN A 335 -32.41 6.88 40.37
C GLN A 335 -31.73 8.24 40.26
N GLU A 336 -30.41 8.25 40.07
CA GLU A 336 -29.77 9.35 39.36
C GLU A 336 -30.24 9.27 37.91
N VAL A 337 -31.22 10.12 37.58
CA VAL A 337 -31.50 10.50 36.19
C VAL A 337 -30.22 11.18 35.70
N GLY A 338 -29.35 10.42 35.03
CA GLY A 338 -28.21 10.97 34.33
C GLY A 338 -28.71 12.07 33.40
N GLN A 339 -28.26 13.30 33.63
CA GLN A 339 -28.45 14.38 32.67
C GLN A 339 -27.81 13.92 31.35
N GLU A 340 -28.64 13.71 30.33
CA GLU A 340 -28.18 13.61 28.95
C GLU A 340 -27.50 14.96 28.62
N GLU A 341 -26.17 15.00 28.63
CA GLU A 341 -25.41 16.10 28.07
C GLU A 341 -25.58 16.06 26.54
N TRP A 342 -26.40 16.96 26.02
CA TRP A 342 -26.54 17.18 24.58
C TRP A 342 -25.21 17.72 24.04
N LYS A 343 -24.45 16.89 23.32
CA LYS A 343 -23.29 17.38 22.54
C LYS A 343 -23.80 18.04 21.27
N GLU A 344 -23.13 19.12 20.86
CA GLU A 344 -23.38 19.81 19.60
C GLU A 344 -23.41 18.82 18.42
N PRO A 345 -24.27 19.04 17.42
CA PRO A 345 -24.35 18.15 16.26
C PRO A 345 -22.98 18.06 15.57
N VAL A 346 -22.60 16.85 15.16
CA VAL A 346 -21.32 16.61 14.48
C VAL A 346 -21.55 16.03 13.10
N LEU A 347 -20.63 16.31 12.18
CA LEU A 347 -20.63 15.67 10.88
C LEU A 347 -19.96 14.30 10.98
N ARG A 348 -20.56 13.30 10.32
CA ARG A 348 -19.98 11.97 10.13
C ARG A 348 -19.84 11.70 8.65
N PHE A 349 -18.67 11.22 8.25
CA PHE A 349 -18.47 10.72 6.89
C PHE A 349 -18.61 9.20 6.85
N ARG A 350 -19.03 8.69 5.70
CA ARG A 350 -18.93 7.29 5.31
C ARG A 350 -18.26 7.18 3.95
N TYR A 351 -17.23 6.34 3.87
CA TYR A 351 -16.52 6.01 2.65
C TYR A 351 -16.19 4.52 2.66
N ASN A 352 -16.79 3.74 1.76
CA ASN A 352 -16.75 2.27 1.80
C ASN A 352 -17.21 1.72 3.17
N GLU A 353 -16.37 0.93 3.85
CA GLU A 353 -16.56 0.46 5.23
C GLU A 353 -16.17 1.48 6.31
N TYR A 354 -15.44 2.55 5.95
CA TYR A 354 -14.97 3.53 6.92
C TYR A 354 -16.07 4.50 7.30
N THR A 355 -16.25 4.69 8.60
CA THR A 355 -17.13 5.71 9.16
C THR A 355 -16.43 6.39 10.32
N SER A 356 -16.35 7.71 10.29
CA SER A 356 -15.79 8.48 11.40
C SER A 356 -16.39 9.87 11.48
N THR A 357 -16.22 10.49 12.64
CA THR A 357 -16.60 11.88 12.87
C THR A 357 -15.61 12.79 12.17
N LEU A 358 -16.11 13.83 11.52
CA LEU A 358 -15.30 14.91 10.97
C LEU A 358 -14.97 15.90 12.09
N GLU A 359 -13.70 16.04 12.42
CA GLU A 359 -13.22 17.05 13.36
C GLU A 359 -13.13 18.38 12.61
N HIS A 360 -13.80 19.43 13.10
CA HIS A 360 -13.64 20.76 12.52
C HIS A 360 -12.19 21.22 12.67
N TYR A 361 -11.60 21.69 11.57
CA TYR A 361 -10.23 22.18 11.57
C TYR A 361 -10.22 23.70 11.43
N ASP A 362 -10.66 24.19 10.27
CA ASP A 362 -10.74 25.62 10.00
C ASP A 362 -11.72 25.92 8.85
N HIS A 363 -12.44 27.04 8.91
CA HIS A 363 -13.41 27.46 7.89
C HIS A 363 -14.29 26.30 7.38
N ASN A 364 -14.19 25.96 6.09
CA ASN A 364 -14.91 24.90 5.38
C ASN A 364 -14.12 23.57 5.30
N THR A 365 -13.15 23.38 6.19
CA THR A 365 -12.25 22.23 6.19
C THR A 365 -12.37 21.41 7.47
N PHE A 366 -12.19 20.11 7.31
CA PHE A 366 -12.37 19.11 8.36
C PHE A 366 -11.30 18.06 8.31
N ILE A 367 -10.91 17.54 9.48
CA ILE A 367 -10.07 16.37 9.58
C ILE A 367 -10.96 15.13 9.59
N ALA A 368 -10.79 14.31 8.56
CA ALA A 368 -11.30 12.95 8.51
C ALA A 368 -10.27 11.99 9.09
N ILE A 369 -10.68 11.25 10.12
CA ILE A 369 -9.85 10.21 10.72
C ILE A 369 -10.26 8.86 10.13
N PHE A 370 -9.38 8.28 9.33
CA PHE A 370 -9.45 6.88 8.94
C PHE A 370 -8.72 6.08 10.01
N ASP A 371 -9.49 5.47 10.91
CA ASP A 371 -8.96 4.62 11.99
C ASP A 371 -9.27 3.17 11.64
N ASP A 372 -8.29 2.49 11.06
CA ASP A 372 -8.33 1.07 10.74
C ASP A 372 -7.29 0.32 11.57
N VAL A 373 -7.47 -0.99 11.71
CA VAL A 373 -6.43 -1.86 12.26
C VAL A 373 -5.16 -1.80 11.39
N LEU A 374 -5.33 -1.56 10.08
CA LEU A 374 -4.27 -1.50 9.06
C LEU A 374 -3.47 -0.18 9.09
N PHE A 375 -4.12 0.94 9.41
CA PHE A 375 -3.47 2.23 9.47
C PHE A 375 -4.37 3.23 10.19
N LYS A 376 -3.74 4.21 10.84
CA LYS A 376 -4.41 5.44 11.24
C LYS A 376 -3.93 6.55 10.33
N MET A 377 -4.85 7.24 9.69
CA MET A 377 -4.53 8.36 8.81
C MET A 377 -5.50 9.51 9.12
N ARG A 378 -4.94 10.71 9.26
CA ARG A 378 -5.72 11.94 9.40
C ARG A 378 -5.58 12.74 8.11
N VAL A 379 -6.72 13.04 7.50
CA VAL A 379 -6.79 13.65 6.17
C VAL A 379 -7.58 14.95 6.25
N LEU A 380 -7.09 16.01 5.62
CA LEU A 380 -7.82 17.26 5.51
C LEU A 380 -8.78 17.20 4.32
N MET A 381 -10.07 17.38 4.60
CA MET A 381 -11.14 17.47 3.62
C MET A 381 -11.61 18.92 3.51
N SER A 382 -11.59 19.46 2.30
CA SER A 382 -12.05 20.83 1.99
C SER A 382 -13.39 20.78 1.25
N PHE A 383 -14.40 21.47 1.77
CA PHE A 383 -15.70 21.57 1.11
C PHE A 383 -15.80 22.85 0.30
N LEU A 384 -15.75 22.74 -1.02
CA LEU A 384 -15.61 23.87 -1.92
C LEU A 384 -16.96 24.29 -2.52
N PRO A 385 -17.17 25.61 -2.74
CA PRO A 385 -18.31 26.12 -3.48
C PRO A 385 -18.28 25.67 -4.96
N ASP A 386 -19.40 25.80 -5.65
CA ASP A 386 -19.44 25.65 -7.10
C ASP A 386 -18.64 26.76 -7.81
N VAL A 387 -17.55 26.35 -8.47
CA VAL A 387 -16.63 27.25 -9.19
C VAL A 387 -17.30 27.88 -10.43
N GLU A 388 -18.31 27.23 -11.03
CA GLU A 388 -19.04 27.81 -12.16
C GLU A 388 -19.98 28.93 -11.70
N THR A 389 -20.78 28.68 -10.65
CA THR A 389 -21.62 29.72 -10.02
C THR A 389 -20.79 30.90 -9.50
N LEU A 390 -19.59 30.64 -8.95
CA LEU A 390 -18.63 31.68 -8.54
C LEU A 390 -18.17 32.59 -9.70
N LYS A 391 -18.01 32.02 -10.91
CA LYS A 391 -17.62 32.77 -12.11
C LYS A 391 -18.75 33.63 -12.65
N GLU A 392 -19.99 33.15 -12.56
CA GLU A 392 -21.18 33.85 -13.04
C GLU A 392 -21.64 34.97 -12.10
N GLN A 393 -21.43 34.81 -10.79
CA GLN A 393 -21.87 35.77 -9.77
C GLN A 393 -20.73 36.14 -8.80
N PRO A 394 -19.70 36.86 -9.28
CA PRO A 394 -18.49 37.13 -8.51
C PRO A 394 -18.70 37.99 -7.24
N ASP A 395 -19.82 38.71 -7.16
CA ASP A 395 -20.16 39.59 -6.04
C ASP A 395 -21.06 38.92 -4.97
N SER A 396 -21.49 37.66 -5.20
CA SER A 396 -22.26 36.93 -4.19
C SER A 396 -21.38 36.58 -2.99
N LYS A 397 -21.94 36.71 -1.78
CA LYS A 397 -21.24 36.39 -0.51
C LYS A 397 -21.54 34.99 0.00
N GLU A 398 -22.49 34.28 -0.62
CA GLU A 398 -22.94 32.96 -0.21
C GLU A 398 -23.04 32.06 -1.45
N PHE A 399 -22.45 30.87 -1.36
CA PHE A 399 -22.45 29.87 -2.43
C PHE A 399 -22.75 28.50 -1.83
N PRO A 400 -23.58 27.67 -2.50
CA PRO A 400 -23.82 26.31 -2.04
C PRO A 400 -22.53 25.50 -2.12
N ILE A 401 -22.33 24.64 -1.12
CA ILE A 401 -21.26 23.63 -1.15
C ILE A 401 -21.68 22.54 -2.12
N GLU A 402 -20.96 22.45 -3.24
CA GLU A 402 -21.22 21.47 -4.29
C GLU A 402 -20.01 20.55 -4.54
N ASN A 403 -18.86 20.82 -3.91
CA ASN A 403 -17.63 20.06 -4.13
C ASN A 403 -16.98 19.63 -2.81
N LEU A 404 -16.34 18.47 -2.81
CA LEU A 404 -15.48 17.96 -1.73
C LEU A 404 -14.12 17.61 -2.33
N ALA A 405 -13.07 18.21 -1.80
CA ALA A 405 -11.69 17.93 -2.17
C ALA A 405 -10.95 17.27 -1.00
N ILE A 406 -10.13 16.27 -1.31
CA ILE A 406 -9.20 15.67 -0.35
C ILE A 406 -7.84 16.34 -0.59
N GLN A 407 -7.32 17.04 0.43
CA GLN A 407 -6.04 17.74 0.31
C GLN A 407 -4.86 16.78 0.21
N ASP A 408 -3.72 17.33 -0.23
CA ASP A 408 -2.55 16.54 -0.58
C ASP A 408 -2.03 15.68 0.56
N LEU A 409 -1.82 14.41 0.22
CA LEU A 409 -1.31 13.37 1.10
C LEU A 409 -0.17 12.69 0.36
N PRO A 410 1.08 12.85 0.82
CA PRO A 410 2.21 12.10 0.31
C PRO A 410 1.91 10.60 0.36
N GLY A 411 1.87 9.94 -0.80
CA GLY A 411 1.68 8.49 -0.91
C GLY A 411 0.23 7.98 -0.90
N ALA A 412 -0.80 8.84 -0.92
CA ALA A 412 -2.22 8.40 -0.83
C ALA A 412 -2.81 7.81 -2.13
N MET A 413 -2.02 7.05 -2.90
CA MET A 413 -2.47 6.30 -4.07
C MET A 413 -3.24 7.14 -5.12
N GLY A 414 -3.04 8.46 -5.16
CA GLY A 414 -3.67 9.36 -6.14
C GLY A 414 -5.09 9.82 -5.82
N ILE A 415 -5.61 9.61 -4.60
CA ILE A 415 -6.86 10.27 -4.16
C ILE A 415 -6.62 11.74 -3.77
N SER A 416 -5.36 12.10 -3.54
CA SER A 416 -4.89 13.47 -3.39
C SER A 416 -5.42 14.33 -4.55
N GLU A 417 -5.97 15.50 -4.23
CA GLU A 417 -6.54 16.47 -5.19
C GLU A 417 -7.81 16.01 -5.93
N ALA A 418 -8.34 14.82 -5.64
CA ALA A 418 -9.59 14.36 -6.26
C ALA A 418 -10.76 15.26 -5.85
N LEU A 419 -11.50 15.75 -6.85
CA LEU A 419 -12.68 16.58 -6.66
C LEU A 419 -13.95 15.73 -6.78
N PHE A 420 -14.67 15.56 -5.66
CA PHE A 420 -15.95 14.87 -5.61
C PHE A 420 -17.09 15.87 -5.75
N TYR A 421 -18.00 15.59 -6.68
CA TYR A 421 -19.16 16.45 -6.94
C TYR A 421 -20.35 16.00 -6.10
N LYS A 422 -21.04 16.96 -5.47
CA LYS A 422 -22.26 16.71 -4.72
C LYS A 422 -23.38 16.33 -5.70
N THR A 423 -23.89 15.11 -5.58
CA THR A 423 -24.92 14.58 -6.47
C THR A 423 -26.30 14.51 -5.81
N LYS A 424 -26.35 14.67 -4.48
CA LYS A 424 -27.60 14.67 -3.72
C LYS A 424 -27.48 15.49 -2.44
N LYS A 425 -28.47 16.35 -2.19
CA LYS A 425 -28.74 16.92 -0.86
C LYS A 425 -29.61 15.90 -0.11
N ILE A 426 -29.09 15.40 1.02
CA ILE A 426 -29.80 14.41 1.86
C ILE A 426 -30.69 15.14 2.84
#